data_AF-A0A8I3AFH4-F1
#
_entry.id   AF-A0A8I3AFH4-F1
#
_cell.length_a   1.000
_cell.length_b   1.000
_cell.length_c   1.000
_cell.angle_alpha   90.00
_cell.angle_beta   90.00
_cell.angle_gamma   90.00
#
_symmetry.space_group_name_H-M   'P 1'
#
loop_
_entity.id
_entity.type
_entity.pdbx_description
1 polymer ?
#
loop_
_entity_poly.entity_id
_entity_poly.type
_entity_poly.pdbx_seq_one_letter_code
_entity_poly.pdbx_strand_id
1 'polypeptide(L)'
;MNRQSTGMSLQQRLEAVNDLASLSAVSDDVIVTCLRERFMLDTIYTNIGSSALVAVNSHKYVASNADSLLQKYAAHYRDTTENKTPLPPHIFQLANNAYYHMRRTTQDQSLILSGETGSGKSETRRLAIKTLLELSVSNPGKKGSKLATQVPAAEFVIESFGNARTLFNPNASRFGKYTELQFTDKGRLCGIKSLDYYLERNRVAAVPSGERNFHIFYYLMAGASAEERQHLHLADKTQYRYLGHRAGAGTRSNGVRDDDANRFEQLKMALKSVGLSKRHVAQTCQLVAAILHLGNIEFTIDRGRDVDAAVVRNVDVLGIVAEFLGVQPSALETTLAYKTKLVKRELCTVFLDTDGASDNRDDLAKTLYSLLFAWLNEHINQRLCRD
;
A
#
# COMPACT_ATOMS: atom_id res chain seq x y z
N MET A 1 21.89 37.79 -50.16
CA MET A 1 20.62 37.72 -49.41
C MET A 1 20.12 36.28 -49.43
N ASN A 2 19.37 35.90 -48.39
CA ASN A 2 18.70 34.62 -48.14
C ASN A 2 19.53 33.46 -47.57
N ARG A 3 19.93 33.62 -46.30
CA ARG A 3 19.89 32.51 -45.32
C ARG A 3 18.45 32.36 -44.85
N GLN A 4 17.75 31.30 -45.25
CA GLN A 4 16.57 30.81 -44.55
C GLN A 4 17.03 29.71 -43.59
N SER A 5 17.30 30.07 -42.34
CA SER A 5 17.29 29.11 -41.24
C SER A 5 16.01 29.38 -40.43
N THR A 6 14.97 28.61 -40.69
CA THR A 6 13.78 28.51 -39.85
C THR A 6 14.17 27.84 -38.53
N GLY A 7 14.61 28.64 -37.55
CA GLY A 7 14.87 28.17 -36.20
C GLY A 7 13.55 27.81 -35.50
N MET A 8 13.48 26.63 -34.88
CA MET A 8 12.39 26.25 -33.99
C MET A 8 12.16 27.33 -32.93
N SER A 9 10.91 27.61 -32.60
CA SER A 9 10.57 28.53 -31.51
C SER A 9 11.15 28.02 -30.18
N LEU A 10 11.38 28.92 -29.21
CA LEU A 10 11.85 28.54 -27.87
C LEU A 10 10.93 27.47 -27.24
N GLN A 11 9.63 27.58 -27.48
CA GLN A 11 8.62 26.62 -27.01
C GLN A 11 8.79 25.24 -27.67
N GLN A 12 8.92 25.18 -29.00
CA GLN A 12 9.22 23.93 -29.73
C GLN A 12 10.54 23.29 -29.32
N ARG A 13 11.54 24.11 -28.94
CA ARG A 13 12.81 23.62 -28.42
C ARG A 13 12.66 22.97 -27.05
N LEU A 14 11.86 23.55 -26.15
CA LEU A 14 11.64 23.04 -24.79
C LEU A 14 10.74 21.80 -24.76
N GLU A 15 9.74 21.71 -25.65
CA GLU A 15 8.89 20.52 -25.81
C GLU A 15 9.72 19.27 -26.15
N ALA A 16 10.73 19.42 -27.02
CA ALA A 16 11.58 18.34 -27.49
C ALA A 16 12.66 17.88 -26.49
N VAL A 17 12.83 18.58 -25.36
CA VAL A 17 13.87 18.27 -24.37
C VAL A 17 13.51 17.00 -23.61
N ASN A 18 14.21 15.92 -23.91
CA ASN A 18 14.06 14.64 -23.22
C ASN A 18 14.95 14.52 -21.97
N ASP A 19 15.94 15.39 -21.83
CA ASP A 19 16.88 15.41 -20.70
C ASP A 19 17.13 16.84 -20.23
N LEU A 20 16.74 17.13 -18.98
CA LEU A 20 16.94 18.45 -18.38
C LEU A 20 18.42 18.82 -18.25
N ALA A 21 19.34 17.85 -18.22
CA ALA A 21 20.78 18.11 -18.21
C ALA A 21 21.31 18.65 -19.54
N SER A 22 20.52 18.59 -20.62
CA SER A 22 20.87 19.16 -21.93
C SER A 22 20.49 20.63 -22.10
N LEU A 23 19.81 21.23 -21.12
CA LEU A 23 19.41 22.63 -21.15
C LEU A 23 20.63 23.56 -21.08
N SER A 24 20.71 24.52 -21.99
CA SER A 24 21.84 25.47 -22.08
C SER A 24 21.86 26.50 -20.95
N ALA A 25 20.70 26.82 -20.37
CA ALA A 25 20.57 27.69 -19.21
C ALA A 25 19.61 27.04 -18.20
N VAL A 26 20.14 26.72 -17.02
CA VAL A 26 19.38 26.07 -15.95
C VAL A 26 18.87 27.14 -14.99
N SER A 27 17.56 27.32 -14.95
CA SER A 27 16.85 28.13 -13.95
C SER A 27 15.52 27.46 -13.63
N ASP A 28 14.97 27.75 -12.45
CA ASP A 28 13.69 27.19 -12.00
C ASP A 28 12.58 27.45 -13.03
N ASP A 29 12.51 28.67 -13.57
CA ASP A 29 11.52 29.06 -14.58
C ASP A 29 11.63 28.23 -15.87
N VAL A 30 12.86 27.96 -16.33
CA VAL A 30 13.11 27.16 -17.54
C VAL A 30 12.73 25.69 -17.30
N ILE A 31 13.10 25.13 -16.14
CA ILE A 31 12.76 23.75 -15.78
C ILE A 31 11.24 23.58 -15.66
N VAL A 32 10.58 24.47 -14.93
CA VAL A 32 9.12 24.44 -14.74
C VAL A 32 8.41 24.60 -16.08
N THR A 33 8.86 25.52 -16.94
CA THR A 33 8.29 25.69 -18.28
C THR A 33 8.48 24.42 -19.12
N CYS A 34 9.69 23.85 -19.15
CA CYS A 34 9.96 22.61 -19.88
C CYS A 34 9.05 21.45 -19.43
N LEU A 35 8.95 21.21 -18.12
CA LEU A 35 8.10 20.17 -17.57
C LEU A 35 6.62 20.43 -17.87
N ARG A 36 6.18 21.68 -17.81
CA ARG A 36 4.80 22.07 -18.14
C ARG A 36 4.46 21.80 -19.61
N GLU A 37 5.29 22.26 -20.55
CA GLU A 37 5.01 22.05 -21.99
C GLU A 37 4.98 20.55 -22.33
N ARG A 38 5.90 19.76 -21.77
CA ARG A 38 5.90 18.28 -21.94
C ARG A 38 4.66 17.64 -21.33
N PHE A 39 4.24 18.09 -20.14
CA PHE A 39 3.04 17.62 -19.49
C PHE A 39 1.77 17.91 -20.30
N MET A 40 1.68 19.08 -20.93
CA MET A 40 0.57 19.45 -21.82
C MET A 40 0.46 18.55 -23.06
N LEU A 41 1.56 17.87 -23.44
CA LEU A 41 1.62 16.87 -24.52
C LEU A 41 1.51 15.42 -23.99
N ASP A 42 1.03 15.22 -22.77
CA ASP A 42 0.94 13.91 -22.10
C ASP A 42 2.27 13.16 -21.97
N THR A 43 3.39 13.89 -22.04
CA THR A 43 4.74 13.36 -21.86
C THR A 43 5.19 13.59 -20.42
N ILE A 44 4.86 12.63 -19.55
CA ILE A 44 5.02 12.77 -18.09
C ILE A 44 6.42 12.45 -17.55
N TYR A 45 7.29 11.86 -18.37
CA TYR A 45 8.64 11.44 -17.98
C TYR A 45 9.70 12.29 -18.66
N THR A 46 10.70 12.75 -17.90
CA THR A 46 11.83 13.55 -18.41
C THR A 46 13.11 13.13 -17.68
N ASN A 47 14.20 12.90 -18.41
CA ASN A 47 15.47 12.49 -17.79
C ASN A 47 16.15 13.68 -17.08
N ILE A 48 16.98 13.34 -16.10
CA ILE A 48 18.03 14.21 -15.57
C ILE A 48 19.33 13.41 -15.68
N GLY A 49 20.09 13.67 -16.74
CA GLY A 49 21.28 12.91 -17.08
C GLY A 49 20.97 11.42 -17.28
N SER A 50 21.92 10.56 -16.91
CA SER A 50 21.84 9.12 -17.14
C SER A 50 21.15 8.31 -16.04
N SER A 51 21.02 8.86 -14.83
CA SER A 51 20.65 8.09 -13.63
C SER A 51 19.39 8.57 -12.91
N ALA A 52 18.80 9.70 -13.32
CA ALA A 52 17.63 10.26 -12.67
C ALA A 52 16.49 10.53 -13.67
N LEU A 53 15.26 10.45 -13.18
CA LEU A 53 14.04 10.61 -13.96
C LEU A 53 13.03 11.43 -13.17
N VAL A 54 12.51 12.48 -13.79
CA VAL A 54 11.35 13.24 -13.31
C VAL A 54 10.10 12.59 -13.86
N ALA A 55 9.15 12.29 -12.99
CA ALA A 55 7.81 11.81 -13.34
C ALA A 55 6.76 12.78 -12.80
N VAL A 56 5.94 13.34 -13.68
CA VAL A 56 4.86 14.29 -13.32
C VAL A 56 3.52 13.55 -13.37
N ASN A 57 2.84 13.41 -12.23
CA ASN A 57 1.57 12.69 -12.17
C ASN A 57 0.46 13.45 -12.94
N SER A 58 -0.15 12.80 -13.93
CA SER A 58 -1.24 13.37 -14.72
C SER A 58 -2.63 13.19 -14.11
N HIS A 59 -2.76 12.42 -13.02
CA HIS A 59 -4.04 12.05 -12.38
C HIS A 59 -5.05 11.37 -13.31
N LYS A 60 -4.63 10.98 -14.51
CA LYS A 60 -5.40 10.22 -15.49
C LYS A 60 -4.62 8.99 -15.91
N TYR A 61 -5.32 8.02 -16.50
CA TYR A 61 -4.65 6.94 -17.19
C TYR A 61 -3.84 7.53 -18.36
N VAL A 62 -2.55 7.22 -18.42
CA VAL A 62 -1.67 7.62 -19.51
C VAL A 62 -1.33 6.40 -20.35
N ALA A 63 -1.50 6.49 -21.67
CA ALA A 63 -1.19 5.42 -22.60
C ALA A 63 0.29 4.95 -22.51
N SER A 64 1.19 5.80 -21.99
CA SER A 64 2.58 5.45 -21.70
C SER A 64 2.73 4.28 -20.74
N ASN A 65 1.73 3.99 -19.90
CA ASN A 65 1.80 2.90 -18.94
C ASN A 65 1.30 1.55 -19.51
N ALA A 66 0.95 1.52 -20.80
CA ALA A 66 0.40 0.34 -21.46
C ALA A 66 1.42 -0.78 -21.65
N ASP A 67 0.93 -2.02 -21.65
CA ASP A 67 1.74 -3.23 -21.77
C ASP A 67 2.45 -3.32 -23.12
N SER A 68 1.84 -2.80 -24.19
CA SER A 68 2.47 -2.69 -25.51
C SER A 68 3.74 -1.85 -25.46
N LEU A 69 3.75 -0.76 -24.69
CA LEU A 69 4.94 0.08 -24.55
C LEU A 69 5.99 -0.63 -23.71
N LEU A 70 5.60 -1.29 -22.62
CA LEU A 70 6.52 -2.13 -21.85
C LEU A 70 7.25 -3.15 -22.75
N GLN A 71 6.52 -3.84 -23.62
CA GLN A 71 7.11 -4.79 -24.56
C GLN A 71 8.08 -4.12 -25.54
N LYS A 72 7.80 -2.89 -25.98
CA LYS A 72 8.73 -2.10 -26.82
C LYS A 72 10.05 -1.81 -26.09
N TYR A 73 10.00 -1.40 -24.82
CA TYR A 73 11.23 -1.19 -24.02
C TYR A 73 11.96 -2.50 -23.75
N ALA A 74 11.25 -3.61 -23.48
CA ALA A 74 11.85 -4.92 -23.29
C ALA A 74 12.56 -5.42 -24.57
N ALA A 75 11.95 -5.21 -25.75
CA ALA A 75 12.58 -5.50 -27.04
C ALA A 75 13.84 -4.64 -27.26
N HIS A 76 13.77 -3.33 -26.98
CA HIS A 76 14.91 -2.42 -27.08
C HIS A 76 16.06 -2.78 -26.12
N TYR A 77 15.76 -3.33 -24.94
CA TYR A 77 16.77 -3.87 -24.04
C TYR A 77 17.45 -5.15 -24.59
N ARG A 78 16.68 -6.00 -25.29
CA ARG A 78 17.18 -7.24 -25.93
C ARG A 78 17.94 -6.96 -27.23
N ASP A 79 17.72 -5.79 -27.84
CA ASP A 79 18.40 -5.34 -29.05
C ASP A 79 19.87 -4.97 -28.77
N THR A 80 20.76 -5.67 -29.48
CA THR A 80 22.23 -5.54 -29.36
C THR A 80 22.85 -4.86 -30.56
N THR A 81 22.04 -4.36 -31.51
CA THR A 81 22.54 -3.63 -32.68
C THR A 81 23.16 -2.29 -32.28
N GLU A 82 24.21 -1.89 -33.00
CA GLU A 82 24.96 -0.65 -32.71
C GLU A 82 24.13 0.61 -32.99
N ASN A 83 23.23 0.56 -33.98
CA ASN A 83 22.44 1.71 -34.44
C ASN A 83 21.01 1.72 -33.91
N LYS A 84 20.79 1.26 -32.67
CA LYS A 84 19.44 1.26 -32.09
C LYS A 84 18.93 2.67 -31.82
N THR A 85 17.71 2.95 -32.25
CA THR A 85 17.06 4.24 -32.03
C THR A 85 16.73 4.42 -30.55
N PRO A 86 17.22 5.48 -29.88
CA PRO A 86 16.87 5.76 -28.49
C PRO A 86 15.36 5.92 -28.32
N LEU A 87 14.81 5.25 -27.30
CA LEU A 87 13.43 5.44 -26.88
C LEU A 87 13.31 6.68 -25.98
N PRO A 88 12.13 7.30 -25.90
CA PRO A 88 11.92 8.47 -25.03
C PRO A 88 12.14 8.13 -23.54
N PRO A 89 12.26 9.16 -22.67
CA PRO A 89 12.37 8.95 -21.23
C PRO A 89 11.20 8.13 -20.68
N HIS A 90 11.50 7.12 -19.86
CA HIS A 90 10.46 6.30 -19.21
C HIS A 90 11.03 5.52 -18.03
N ILE A 91 10.20 5.23 -17.03
CA ILE A 91 10.56 4.35 -15.90
C ILE A 91 10.99 2.95 -16.35
N PHE A 92 10.43 2.48 -17.47
CA PHE A 92 10.80 1.19 -18.07
C PHE A 92 12.26 1.18 -18.51
N GLN A 93 12.74 2.29 -19.11
CA GLN A 93 14.14 2.41 -19.50
C GLN A 93 15.06 2.43 -18.27
N LEU A 94 14.69 3.17 -17.22
CA LEU A 94 15.47 3.24 -15.98
C LEU A 94 15.57 1.85 -15.30
N ALA A 95 14.46 1.12 -15.23
CA ALA A 95 14.44 -0.25 -14.70
C ALA A 95 15.26 -1.23 -15.56
N ASN A 96 15.18 -1.12 -16.89
CA ASN A 96 16.00 -1.90 -17.82
C ASN A 96 17.50 -1.64 -17.62
N ASN A 97 17.88 -0.37 -17.44
CA ASN A 97 19.27 0.03 -17.20
C ASN A 97 19.77 -0.54 -15.87
N ALA A 98 18.99 -0.42 -14.79
CA ALA A 98 19.33 -1.01 -13.50
C ALA A 98 19.55 -2.53 -13.63
N TYR A 99 18.63 -3.24 -14.28
CA TYR A 99 18.77 -4.68 -14.51
C TYR A 99 19.97 -5.03 -15.40
N TYR A 100 20.25 -4.22 -16.43
CA TYR A 100 21.44 -4.37 -17.27
C TYR A 100 22.72 -4.27 -16.43
N HIS A 101 22.86 -3.20 -15.64
CA HIS A 101 24.03 -2.96 -14.81
C HIS A 101 24.21 -4.07 -13.79
N MET A 102 23.15 -4.44 -13.05
CA MET A 102 23.17 -5.57 -12.12
C MET A 102 23.73 -6.85 -12.75
N ARG A 103 23.27 -7.20 -13.96
CA ARG A 103 23.72 -8.42 -14.66
C ARG A 103 25.15 -8.33 -15.20
N ARG A 104 25.65 -7.13 -15.48
CA ARG A 104 26.98 -6.91 -16.06
C ARG A 104 28.06 -6.72 -15.02
N THR A 105 27.73 -6.07 -13.91
CA THR A 105 28.68 -5.71 -12.85
C THR A 105 28.56 -6.61 -11.63
N THR A 106 27.53 -7.46 -11.55
CA THR A 106 27.20 -8.28 -10.38
C THR A 106 27.07 -7.45 -9.09
N GLN A 107 26.67 -6.18 -9.21
CA GLN A 107 26.44 -5.28 -8.09
C GLN A 107 24.95 -5.01 -7.91
N ASP A 108 24.51 -4.98 -6.65
CA ASP A 108 23.14 -4.63 -6.29
C ASP A 108 22.79 -3.21 -6.76
N GLN A 109 21.52 -3.03 -7.12
CA GLN A 109 20.99 -1.77 -7.64
C GLN A 109 19.82 -1.29 -6.79
N SER A 110 19.70 0.03 -6.63
CA SER A 110 18.61 0.65 -5.89
C SER A 110 17.87 1.68 -6.74
N LEU A 111 16.55 1.55 -6.81
CA LEU A 111 15.67 2.58 -7.38
C LEU A 111 14.98 3.32 -6.22
N ILE A 112 15.35 4.59 -6.03
CA ILE A 112 14.82 5.43 -4.95
C ILE A 112 13.73 6.33 -5.54
N LEU A 113 12.50 6.24 -4.99
CA LEU A 113 11.37 7.04 -5.42
C LEU A 113 11.06 8.12 -4.38
N SER A 114 11.31 9.38 -4.75
CA SER A 114 11.14 10.54 -3.88
C SER A 114 10.02 11.44 -4.39
N GLY A 115 9.26 12.06 -3.49
CA GLY A 115 8.18 12.98 -3.83
C GLY A 115 7.06 12.99 -2.79
N GLU A 116 6.16 13.95 -2.92
CA GLU A 116 5.03 14.15 -2.00
C GLU A 116 3.95 13.07 -2.12
N THR A 117 3.04 13.01 -1.14
CA THR A 117 1.89 12.09 -1.21
C THR A 117 1.05 12.40 -2.45
N GLY A 118 0.77 11.37 -3.26
CA GLY A 118 0.01 11.55 -4.50
C GLY A 118 0.85 11.89 -5.73
N SER A 119 2.17 12.03 -5.62
CA SER A 119 3.06 12.33 -6.77
C SER A 119 3.25 11.17 -7.76
N GLY A 120 2.62 10.01 -7.55
CA GLY A 120 2.74 8.85 -8.45
C GLY A 120 3.85 7.85 -8.11
N LYS A 121 4.49 7.95 -6.93
CA LYS A 121 5.55 7.02 -6.48
C LYS A 121 5.13 5.55 -6.55
N SER A 122 4.00 5.18 -5.95
CA SER A 122 3.55 3.79 -5.89
C SER A 122 3.30 3.22 -7.30
N GLU A 123 2.74 4.02 -8.20
CA GLU A 123 2.52 3.62 -9.59
C GLU A 123 3.84 3.48 -10.37
N THR A 124 4.76 4.43 -10.21
CA THR A 124 6.10 4.38 -10.84
C THR A 124 6.85 3.13 -10.37
N ARG A 125 6.78 2.82 -9.07
CA ARG A 125 7.34 1.61 -8.47
C ARG A 125 6.72 0.34 -9.04
N ARG A 126 5.39 0.29 -9.17
CA ARG A 126 4.65 -0.83 -9.77
C ARG A 126 5.11 -1.08 -11.21
N LEU A 127 5.27 -0.02 -12.00
CA LEU A 127 5.75 -0.08 -13.38
C LEU A 127 7.22 -0.55 -13.48
N ALA A 128 8.08 -0.09 -12.57
CA ALA A 128 9.47 -0.56 -12.49
C ALA A 128 9.53 -2.06 -12.17
N ILE A 129 8.80 -2.51 -11.14
CA ILE A 129 8.71 -3.93 -10.78
C ILE A 129 8.15 -4.75 -11.96
N LYS A 130 7.07 -4.29 -12.60
CA LYS A 130 6.49 -4.95 -13.77
C LYS A 130 7.52 -5.15 -14.90
N THR A 131 8.37 -4.15 -15.11
CA THR A 131 9.46 -4.22 -16.10
C THR A 131 10.51 -5.27 -15.73
N LEU A 132 10.94 -5.27 -14.47
CA LEU A 132 11.89 -6.25 -13.97
C LEU A 132 11.32 -7.67 -14.07
N LEU A 133 10.04 -7.87 -13.79
CA LEU A 133 9.36 -9.16 -13.95
C LEU A 133 9.38 -9.65 -15.40
N GLU A 134 9.03 -8.78 -16.36
CA GLU A 134 9.06 -9.08 -17.80
C GLU A 134 10.45 -9.54 -18.28
N LEU A 135 11.52 -8.97 -17.75
CA LEU A 135 12.88 -9.30 -18.18
C LEU A 135 13.50 -10.52 -17.49
N SER A 136 13.04 -10.86 -16.28
CA SER A 136 13.77 -11.76 -15.38
C SER A 136 13.01 -13.02 -14.99
N VAL A 137 11.68 -13.01 -15.03
CA VAL A 137 10.89 -14.18 -14.63
C VAL A 137 11.05 -15.32 -15.65
N SER A 138 11.05 -16.55 -15.14
CA SER A 138 11.09 -17.76 -15.96
C SER A 138 9.81 -17.92 -16.78
N ASN A 139 9.95 -18.42 -18.02
CA ASN A 139 8.81 -18.76 -18.87
C ASN A 139 7.81 -19.70 -18.15
N PRO A 140 6.51 -19.64 -18.51
CA PRO A 140 5.50 -20.54 -17.97
C PRO A 140 5.93 -22.02 -17.99
N GLY A 141 5.64 -22.73 -16.90
CA GLY A 141 6.01 -24.15 -16.73
C GLY A 141 7.41 -24.39 -16.16
N LYS A 142 8.27 -23.37 -16.06
CA LYS A 142 9.59 -23.49 -15.43
C LYS A 142 9.55 -23.08 -13.95
N LYS A 143 10.51 -23.59 -13.16
CA LYS A 143 10.71 -23.17 -11.76
C LYS A 143 10.87 -21.64 -11.71
N GLY A 144 10.13 -20.99 -10.82
CA GLY A 144 10.10 -19.53 -10.66
C GLY A 144 9.07 -18.79 -11.53
N SER A 145 8.39 -19.45 -12.48
CA SER A 145 7.40 -18.77 -13.34
C SER A 145 6.21 -18.18 -12.57
N LYS A 146 5.88 -18.76 -11.40
CA LYS A 146 4.81 -18.27 -10.52
C LYS A 146 5.11 -16.89 -9.93
N LEU A 147 6.38 -16.45 -9.89
CA LEU A 147 6.73 -15.13 -9.38
C LEU A 147 6.10 -13.99 -10.19
N ALA A 148 5.79 -14.21 -11.48
CA ALA A 148 5.06 -13.25 -12.30
C ALA A 148 3.69 -12.86 -11.70
N THR A 149 3.01 -13.79 -11.03
CA THR A 149 1.71 -13.55 -10.41
C THR A 149 1.81 -13.35 -8.90
N GLN A 150 2.80 -13.96 -8.24
CA GLN A 150 2.98 -13.85 -6.79
C GLN A 150 3.51 -12.48 -6.37
N VAL A 151 4.41 -11.85 -7.14
CA VAL A 151 4.95 -10.53 -6.80
C VAL A 151 3.84 -9.46 -6.83
N PRO A 152 3.03 -9.29 -7.90
CA PRO A 152 1.91 -8.35 -7.88
C PRO A 152 0.87 -8.67 -6.81
N ALA A 153 0.62 -9.96 -6.52
CA ALA A 153 -0.29 -10.37 -5.46
C ALA A 153 0.21 -9.95 -4.08
N ALA A 154 1.50 -10.11 -3.79
CA ALA A 154 2.12 -9.66 -2.54
C ALA A 154 2.01 -8.13 -2.38
N GLU A 155 2.28 -7.37 -3.44
CA GLU A 155 2.09 -5.92 -3.45
C GLU A 155 0.64 -5.56 -3.12
N PHE A 156 -0.33 -6.20 -3.78
CA PHE A 156 -1.76 -5.93 -3.57
C PHE A 156 -2.24 -6.27 -2.15
N VAL A 157 -1.74 -7.37 -1.56
CA VAL A 157 -2.03 -7.72 -0.17
C VAL A 157 -1.55 -6.62 0.75
N ILE A 158 -0.26 -6.24 0.68
CA ILE A 158 0.29 -5.23 1.57
C ILE A 158 -0.40 -3.87 1.37
N GLU A 159 -0.72 -3.47 0.13
CA GLU A 159 -1.48 -2.24 -0.13
C GLU A 159 -2.90 -2.28 0.45
N SER A 160 -3.58 -3.43 0.42
CA SER A 160 -4.93 -3.56 0.98
C SER A 160 -4.97 -3.35 2.50
N PHE A 161 -3.89 -3.65 3.20
CA PHE A 161 -3.75 -3.46 4.66
C PHE A 161 -2.95 -2.20 5.03
N GLY A 162 -2.21 -1.61 4.10
CA GLY A 162 -1.34 -0.46 4.38
C GLY A 162 -1.81 0.85 3.75
N ASN A 163 -2.73 0.82 2.79
CA ASN A 163 -3.24 2.00 2.12
C ASN A 163 -4.63 2.41 2.63
N ALA A 164 -4.92 3.69 2.52
CA ALA A 164 -6.21 4.28 2.85
C ALA A 164 -6.59 5.36 1.83
N ARG A 165 -7.88 5.69 1.77
CA ARG A 165 -8.37 6.87 1.05
C ARG A 165 -8.23 8.10 1.92
N THR A 166 -7.49 9.07 1.41
CA THR A 166 -7.31 10.41 2.00
C THR A 166 -8.09 11.45 1.19
N LEU A 167 -8.09 12.71 1.65
CA LEU A 167 -8.71 13.82 0.91
C LEU A 167 -8.12 14.02 -0.49
N PHE A 168 -6.81 13.79 -0.65
CA PHE A 168 -6.08 14.11 -1.89
C PHE A 168 -5.68 12.88 -2.71
N ASN A 169 -5.69 11.69 -2.11
CA ASN A 169 -5.28 10.46 -2.77
C ASN A 169 -6.20 9.29 -2.38
N PRO A 170 -6.91 8.66 -3.35
CA PRO A 170 -7.82 7.55 -3.08
C PRO A 170 -7.13 6.25 -2.66
N ASN A 171 -5.82 6.13 -2.89
CA ASN A 171 -5.00 4.96 -2.54
C ASN A 171 -3.65 5.39 -1.95
N ALA A 172 -3.68 6.15 -0.86
CA ALA A 172 -2.47 6.66 -0.20
C ALA A 172 -1.82 5.57 0.66
N SER A 173 -0.54 5.30 0.43
CA SER A 173 0.26 4.46 1.33
C SER A 173 0.47 5.17 2.66
N ARG A 174 0.11 4.49 3.75
CA ARG A 174 0.25 4.97 5.14
C ARG A 174 1.32 4.20 5.91
N PHE A 175 2.35 3.78 5.18
CA PHE A 175 3.54 3.11 5.64
C PHE A 175 4.66 3.34 4.62
N GLY A 176 5.91 3.27 5.05
CA GLY A 176 7.08 3.20 4.20
C GLY A 176 7.35 1.77 3.76
N LYS A 177 7.89 1.60 2.55
CA LYS A 177 8.05 0.29 1.93
C LYS A 177 9.36 0.15 1.19
N TYR A 178 10.12 -0.86 1.55
CA TYR A 178 11.28 -1.36 0.82
C TYR A 178 10.93 -2.72 0.21
N THR A 179 11.24 -2.91 -1.08
CA THR A 179 11.12 -4.22 -1.73
C THR A 179 12.45 -4.54 -2.40
N GLU A 180 12.96 -5.70 -2.05
CA GLU A 180 14.13 -6.32 -2.62
C GLU A 180 13.66 -7.39 -3.61
N LEU A 181 14.09 -7.28 -4.86
CA LEU A 181 13.93 -8.35 -5.85
C LEU A 181 15.24 -9.10 -5.93
N GLN A 182 15.19 -10.42 -5.73
CA GLN A 182 16.38 -11.26 -5.62
C GLN A 182 16.60 -12.03 -6.91
N PHE A 183 17.81 -11.96 -7.44
CA PHE A 183 18.17 -12.55 -8.72
C PHE A 183 19.30 -13.57 -8.56
N THR A 184 19.19 -14.67 -9.28
CA THR A 184 20.29 -15.63 -9.47
C THR A 184 21.45 -15.00 -10.26
N ASP A 185 22.63 -15.62 -10.23
CA ASP A 185 23.80 -15.23 -11.05
C ASP A 185 23.50 -15.14 -12.56
N LYS A 186 22.48 -15.87 -13.03
CA LYS A 186 22.02 -15.83 -14.43
C LYS A 186 21.07 -14.67 -14.73
N GLY A 187 20.76 -13.84 -13.73
CA GLY A 187 19.80 -12.73 -13.78
C GLY A 187 18.33 -13.15 -13.67
N ARG A 188 18.03 -14.41 -13.35
CA ARG A 188 16.64 -14.86 -13.17
C ARG A 188 16.12 -14.46 -11.80
N LEU A 189 14.92 -13.90 -11.73
CA LEU A 189 14.25 -13.62 -10.46
C LEU A 189 13.99 -14.94 -9.73
N CYS A 190 14.45 -15.03 -8.48
CA CYS A 190 14.27 -16.20 -7.64
C CYS A 190 13.54 -15.93 -6.33
N GLY A 191 13.47 -14.67 -5.90
CA GLY A 191 12.79 -14.29 -4.67
C GLY A 191 12.40 -12.83 -4.60
N ILE A 192 11.62 -12.51 -3.57
CA ILE A 192 11.23 -11.15 -3.20
C ILE A 192 11.19 -11.05 -1.67
N LYS A 193 11.70 -9.95 -1.15
CA LYS A 193 11.59 -9.57 0.25
C LYS A 193 10.97 -8.20 0.35
N SER A 194 10.04 -8.02 1.29
CA SER A 194 9.40 -6.76 1.58
C SER A 194 9.66 -6.39 3.03
N LEU A 195 10.06 -5.14 3.26
CA LEU A 195 10.20 -4.55 4.58
C LEU A 195 9.29 -3.33 4.66
N ASP A 196 8.36 -3.38 5.61
CA ASP A 196 7.51 -2.25 5.96
C ASP A 196 8.07 -1.50 7.16
N TYR A 197 7.84 -0.19 7.19
CA TYR A 197 8.25 0.66 8.30
C TYR A 197 7.27 1.81 8.48
N TYR A 198 7.11 2.29 9.72
CA TYR A 198 6.23 3.40 10.08
C TYR A 198 4.77 3.28 9.60
N LEU A 199 4.15 2.11 9.80
CA LEU A 199 2.70 1.98 9.65
C LEU A 199 1.99 3.02 10.53
N GLU A 200 1.06 3.79 9.95
CA GLU A 200 0.23 4.77 10.64
C GLU A 200 -0.85 4.08 11.50
N ARG A 201 -0.42 3.31 12.51
CA ARG A 201 -1.30 2.50 13.35
C ARG A 201 -2.42 3.31 14.02
N ASN A 202 -2.20 4.60 14.30
CA ASN A 202 -3.21 5.47 14.92
C ASN A 202 -4.48 5.59 14.08
N ARG A 203 -4.40 5.46 12.74
CA ARG A 203 -5.56 5.50 11.83
C ARG A 203 -6.59 4.43 12.15
N VAL A 204 -6.17 3.30 12.73
CA VAL A 204 -7.07 2.19 13.09
C VAL A 204 -8.16 2.66 14.03
N ALA A 205 -7.80 3.41 15.08
CA ALA A 205 -8.73 3.85 16.11
C ALA A 205 -9.25 5.29 15.88
N ALA A 206 -8.49 6.12 15.18
CA ALA A 206 -8.79 7.52 14.94
C ALA A 206 -8.61 7.87 13.45
N VAL A 207 -9.70 7.75 12.69
CA VAL A 207 -9.71 8.11 11.26
C VAL A 207 -9.79 9.64 11.12
N PRO A 208 -8.89 10.28 10.37
CA PRO A 208 -8.99 11.72 10.09
C PRO A 208 -10.33 12.10 9.42
N SER A 209 -10.82 13.29 9.72
CA SER A 209 -12.10 13.77 9.19
C SER A 209 -12.10 13.79 7.65
N GLY A 210 -13.15 13.22 7.05
CA GLY A 210 -13.30 13.12 5.59
C GLY A 210 -12.49 12.00 4.93
N GLU A 211 -11.73 11.22 5.70
CA GLU A 211 -10.93 10.11 5.20
C GLU A 211 -11.53 8.74 5.51
N ARG A 212 -10.90 7.69 4.98
CA ARG A 212 -11.19 6.29 5.34
C ARG A 212 -10.12 5.72 6.26
N ASN A 213 -10.51 4.69 6.99
CA ASN A 213 -9.56 3.73 7.56
C ASN A 213 -8.85 2.92 6.44
N PHE A 214 -8.02 1.96 6.80
CA PHE A 214 -7.37 1.07 5.83
C PHE A 214 -8.39 0.31 4.97
N HIS A 215 -8.03 0.05 3.72
CA HIS A 215 -8.96 -0.49 2.71
C HIS A 215 -9.58 -1.84 3.11
N ILE A 216 -8.79 -2.74 3.72
CA ILE A 216 -9.25 -4.06 4.17
C ILE A 216 -10.54 -4.01 4.98
N PHE A 217 -10.71 -3.03 5.87
CA PHE A 217 -11.93 -2.91 6.68
C PHE A 217 -13.16 -2.75 5.80
N TYR A 218 -13.04 -1.98 4.73
CA TYR A 218 -14.15 -1.74 3.83
C TYR A 218 -14.33 -2.85 2.79
N TYR A 219 -13.24 -3.48 2.36
CA TYR A 219 -13.30 -4.65 1.49
C TYR A 219 -14.07 -5.77 2.20
N LEU A 220 -13.77 -6.03 3.48
CA LEU A 220 -14.50 -7.00 4.29
C LEU A 220 -15.98 -6.63 4.40
N MET A 221 -16.30 -5.38 4.76
CA MET A 221 -17.69 -4.94 4.93
C MET A 221 -18.52 -4.97 3.63
N ALA A 222 -17.87 -4.78 2.48
CA ALA A 222 -18.55 -4.76 1.19
C ALA A 222 -18.65 -6.15 0.55
N GLY A 223 -17.59 -6.96 0.65
CA GLY A 223 -17.42 -8.19 -0.10
C GLY A 223 -17.61 -9.49 0.68
N ALA A 224 -17.79 -9.45 2.00
CA ALA A 224 -18.10 -10.65 2.77
C ALA A 224 -19.43 -11.27 2.30
N SER A 225 -19.44 -12.59 2.12
CA SER A 225 -20.64 -13.37 1.78
C SER A 225 -21.69 -13.28 2.90
N ALA A 226 -22.94 -13.69 2.63
CA ALA A 226 -23.97 -13.71 3.66
C ALA A 226 -23.59 -14.60 4.86
N GLU A 227 -22.98 -15.75 4.57
CA GLU A 227 -22.46 -16.70 5.57
C GLU A 227 -21.30 -16.09 6.37
N GLU A 228 -20.33 -15.46 5.69
CA GLU A 228 -19.20 -14.77 6.35
C GLU A 228 -19.70 -13.63 7.23
N ARG A 229 -20.68 -12.85 6.76
CA ARG A 229 -21.26 -11.74 7.55
C ARG A 229 -21.99 -12.23 8.79
N GLN A 230 -22.74 -13.33 8.67
CA GLN A 230 -23.41 -13.94 9.81
C GLN A 230 -22.38 -14.46 10.82
N HIS A 231 -21.37 -15.20 10.36
CA HIS A 231 -20.32 -15.77 11.22
C HIS A 231 -19.46 -14.69 11.90
N LEU A 232 -19.17 -13.60 11.19
CA LEU A 232 -18.35 -12.50 11.69
C LEU A 232 -19.17 -11.44 12.45
N HIS A 233 -20.48 -11.68 12.66
CA HIS A 233 -21.42 -10.74 13.27
C HIS A 233 -21.39 -9.34 12.62
N LEU A 234 -21.21 -9.26 11.31
CA LEU A 234 -21.03 -7.98 10.61
C LEU A 234 -22.36 -7.26 10.37
N ALA A 235 -22.51 -6.09 10.98
CA ALA A 235 -23.69 -5.25 10.85
C ALA A 235 -23.55 -4.22 9.71
N ASP A 236 -24.33 -3.13 9.73
CA ASP A 236 -24.14 -2.02 8.79
C ASP A 236 -22.87 -1.23 9.12
N LYS A 237 -22.17 -0.73 8.09
CA LYS A 237 -20.92 0.03 8.25
C LYS A 237 -21.05 1.25 9.15
N THR A 238 -22.24 1.84 9.26
CA THR A 238 -22.49 3.02 10.12
C THR A 238 -22.42 2.69 11.60
N GLN A 239 -22.47 1.41 11.97
CA GLN A 239 -22.42 0.97 13.36
C GLN A 239 -21.00 0.78 13.89
N TYR A 240 -19.95 0.96 13.07
CA TYR A 240 -18.57 0.73 13.49
C TYR A 240 -17.82 2.04 13.69
N ARG A 241 -17.46 2.35 14.93
CA ARG A 241 -16.71 3.58 15.29
C ARG A 241 -15.44 3.77 14.46
N TYR A 242 -14.71 2.70 14.19
CA TYR A 242 -13.45 2.73 13.46
C TYR A 242 -13.62 2.90 11.95
N LEU A 243 -14.83 2.78 11.41
CA LEU A 243 -15.12 3.15 10.02
C LEU A 243 -15.47 4.64 10.03
N GLY A 244 -14.49 5.50 9.69
CA GLY A 244 -14.61 6.96 9.78
C GLY A 244 -15.98 7.51 9.36
N HIS A 245 -16.45 8.54 10.07
CA HIS A 245 -17.78 9.12 9.87
C HIS A 245 -17.88 9.72 8.46
N ARG A 246 -18.83 9.24 7.65
CA ARG A 246 -19.18 9.91 6.40
C ARG A 246 -19.82 11.25 6.74
N ALA A 247 -19.15 12.35 6.40
CA ALA A 247 -19.82 13.64 6.30
C ALA A 247 -20.94 13.51 5.24
N GLY A 248 -22.20 13.53 5.68
CA GLY A 248 -23.38 13.64 4.83
C GLY A 248 -23.97 12.31 4.32
N ALA A 249 -25.23 12.07 4.70
CA ALA A 249 -26.11 11.00 4.25
C ALA A 249 -26.57 11.14 2.76
N GLY A 250 -25.74 11.71 1.87
CA GLY A 250 -26.16 12.16 0.54
C GLY A 250 -25.58 11.39 -0.66
N THR A 251 -24.39 10.80 -0.57
CA THR A 251 -23.80 10.11 -1.73
C THR A 251 -24.25 8.65 -1.81
N ARG A 252 -25.27 8.38 -2.63
CA ARG A 252 -25.62 7.05 -3.13
C ARG A 252 -24.39 6.45 -3.85
N SER A 253 -23.59 5.66 -3.13
CA SER A 253 -22.29 5.16 -3.60
C SER A 253 -22.31 3.67 -3.96
N ASN A 254 -23.35 3.20 -4.66
CA ASN A 254 -23.44 1.78 -5.05
C ASN A 254 -22.17 1.35 -5.83
N GLY A 255 -21.69 2.17 -6.78
CA GLY A 255 -20.46 1.86 -7.53
C GLY A 255 -19.17 1.77 -6.70
N VAL A 256 -19.03 2.52 -5.60
CA VAL A 256 -17.86 2.41 -4.70
C VAL A 256 -17.94 1.14 -3.85
N ARG A 257 -19.16 0.77 -3.43
CA ARG A 257 -19.39 -0.47 -2.67
C ARG A 257 -19.11 -1.69 -3.55
N ASP A 258 -19.53 -1.64 -4.81
CA ASP A 258 -19.29 -2.71 -5.78
C ASP A 258 -17.78 -2.84 -6.08
N ASP A 259 -17.04 -1.73 -6.16
CA ASP A 259 -15.57 -1.76 -6.28
C ASP A 259 -14.89 -2.38 -5.06
N ASP A 260 -15.24 -1.95 -3.83
CA ASP A 260 -14.68 -2.53 -2.59
C ASP A 260 -14.96 -4.04 -2.49
N ALA A 261 -16.16 -4.50 -2.90
CA ALA A 261 -16.52 -5.92 -2.92
C ALA A 261 -15.68 -6.71 -3.94
N ASN A 262 -15.51 -6.18 -5.14
CA ASN A 262 -14.64 -6.78 -6.17
C ASN A 262 -13.18 -6.86 -5.69
N ARG A 263 -12.69 -5.81 -5.01
CA ARG A 263 -11.35 -5.79 -4.43
C ARG A 263 -11.17 -6.80 -3.30
N PHE A 264 -12.22 -7.08 -2.53
CA PHE A 264 -12.16 -8.14 -1.52
C PHE A 264 -11.98 -9.53 -2.15
N GLU A 265 -12.69 -9.82 -3.25
CA GLU A 265 -12.51 -11.08 -3.96
C GLU A 265 -11.09 -11.20 -4.54
N GLN A 266 -10.59 -10.12 -5.15
CA GLN A 266 -9.19 -10.05 -5.61
C GLN A 266 -8.21 -10.25 -4.47
N LEU A 267 -8.50 -9.73 -3.27
CA LEU A 267 -7.64 -9.87 -2.10
C LEU A 267 -7.60 -11.33 -1.62
N LYS A 268 -8.73 -12.02 -1.56
CA LYS A 268 -8.77 -13.45 -1.24
C LYS A 268 -7.96 -14.28 -2.24
N MET A 269 -8.06 -13.96 -3.53
CA MET A 269 -7.24 -14.60 -4.57
C MET A 269 -5.74 -14.29 -4.40
N ALA A 270 -5.40 -13.04 -4.09
CA ALA A 270 -4.01 -12.63 -3.88
C ALA A 270 -3.39 -13.30 -2.64
N LEU A 271 -4.10 -13.34 -1.51
CA LEU A 271 -3.68 -14.04 -0.29
C LEU A 271 -3.40 -15.53 -0.57
N LYS A 272 -4.26 -16.18 -1.36
CA LYS A 272 -4.04 -17.56 -1.80
C LYS A 272 -2.81 -17.68 -2.71
N SER A 273 -2.60 -16.76 -3.64
CA SER A 273 -1.47 -16.75 -4.56
C SER A 273 -0.11 -16.68 -3.84
N VAL A 274 -0.04 -15.86 -2.78
CA VAL A 274 1.16 -15.72 -1.94
C VAL A 274 1.31 -16.83 -0.90
N GLY A 275 0.40 -17.82 -0.87
CA GLY A 275 0.57 -19.05 -0.11
C GLY A 275 -0.17 -19.11 1.23
N LEU A 276 -1.11 -18.19 1.52
CA LEU A 276 -1.97 -18.33 2.69
C LEU A 276 -3.02 -19.43 2.46
N SER A 277 -3.22 -20.24 3.50
CA SER A 277 -4.27 -21.27 3.51
C SER A 277 -5.66 -20.62 3.66
N LYS A 278 -6.72 -21.35 3.30
CA LYS A 278 -8.11 -20.91 3.55
C LYS A 278 -8.33 -20.57 5.03
N ARG A 279 -7.74 -21.35 5.94
CA ARG A 279 -7.78 -21.11 7.38
C ARG A 279 -7.14 -19.78 7.75
N HIS A 280 -5.94 -19.49 7.26
CA HIS A 280 -5.27 -18.21 7.53
C HIS A 280 -6.05 -17.01 6.99
N VAL A 281 -6.66 -17.15 5.80
CA VAL A 281 -7.52 -16.09 5.23
C VAL A 281 -8.74 -15.85 6.14
N ALA A 282 -9.42 -16.91 6.57
CA ALA A 282 -10.57 -16.79 7.48
C ALA A 282 -10.16 -16.15 8.83
N GLN A 283 -9.05 -16.58 9.42
CA GLN A 283 -8.52 -16.01 10.67
C GLN A 283 -8.10 -14.55 10.52
N THR A 284 -7.58 -14.17 9.36
CA THR A 284 -7.26 -12.77 9.03
C THR A 284 -8.53 -11.92 9.01
N CYS A 285 -9.59 -12.39 8.33
CA CYS A 285 -10.88 -11.71 8.32
C CYS A 285 -11.52 -11.65 9.72
N GLN A 286 -11.40 -12.72 10.50
CA GLN A 286 -11.87 -12.78 11.90
C GLN A 286 -11.18 -11.74 12.77
N LEU A 287 -9.85 -11.60 12.67
CA LEU A 287 -9.13 -10.58 13.44
C LEU A 287 -9.50 -9.15 13.01
N VAL A 288 -9.68 -8.91 11.71
CA VAL A 288 -10.16 -7.62 11.20
C VAL A 288 -11.56 -7.30 11.74
N ALA A 289 -12.47 -8.29 11.75
CA ALA A 289 -13.81 -8.14 12.33
C ALA A 289 -13.75 -7.91 13.85
N ALA A 290 -12.88 -8.62 14.57
CA ALA A 290 -12.66 -8.42 16.00
C ALA A 290 -12.20 -6.98 16.31
N ILE A 291 -11.32 -6.40 15.49
CA ILE A 291 -10.89 -5.01 15.63
C ILE A 291 -12.06 -4.04 15.41
N LEU A 292 -12.94 -4.30 14.43
CA LEU A 292 -14.13 -3.49 14.21
C LEU A 292 -15.09 -3.53 15.42
N HIS A 293 -15.38 -4.72 15.92
CA HIS A 293 -16.23 -4.92 17.11
C HIS A 293 -15.60 -4.33 18.38
N LEU A 294 -14.28 -4.44 18.52
CA LEU A 294 -13.54 -3.86 19.63
C LEU A 294 -13.79 -2.35 19.72
N GLY A 295 -13.83 -1.62 18.59
CA GLY A 295 -14.14 -0.19 18.58
C GLY A 295 -15.55 0.20 19.03
N ASN A 296 -16.46 -0.77 19.11
CA ASN A 296 -17.83 -0.57 19.57
C ASN A 296 -18.02 -0.91 21.06
N ILE A 297 -16.98 -1.40 21.76
CA ILE A 297 -17.06 -1.57 23.22
C ILE A 297 -17.18 -0.20 23.87
N GLU A 298 -18.19 -0.06 24.72
CA GLU A 298 -18.47 1.15 25.48
C GLU A 298 -18.29 0.89 26.97
N PHE A 299 -17.84 1.92 27.68
CA PHE A 299 -17.53 1.85 29.10
C PHE A 299 -18.45 2.75 29.91
N THR A 300 -18.76 2.34 31.13
CA THR A 300 -19.50 3.11 32.13
C THR A 300 -18.87 2.90 33.51
N ILE A 301 -19.24 3.73 34.48
CA ILE A 301 -18.87 3.52 35.89
C ILE A 301 -20.04 2.82 36.59
N ASP A 302 -19.76 1.70 37.25
CA ASP A 302 -20.72 1.00 38.09
C ASP A 302 -20.67 1.57 39.51
N ARG A 303 -21.60 2.48 39.83
CA ARG A 303 -21.69 3.12 41.15
C ARG A 303 -22.09 2.17 42.28
N GLY A 304 -22.41 0.91 41.97
CA GLY A 304 -22.67 -0.14 42.95
C GLY A 304 -21.41 -0.87 43.43
N ARG A 305 -20.25 -0.63 42.81
CA ARG A 305 -18.96 -1.20 43.25
C ARG A 305 -18.22 -0.20 44.13
N ASP A 306 -17.51 -0.70 45.14
CA ASP A 306 -16.61 0.10 45.99
C ASP A 306 -15.40 0.69 45.23
N VAL A 307 -15.26 0.37 43.95
CA VAL A 307 -14.12 0.73 43.12
C VAL A 307 -14.63 1.54 41.92
N ASP A 308 -14.13 2.76 41.77
CA ASP A 308 -14.37 3.65 40.62
C ASP A 308 -13.61 3.18 39.35
N ALA A 309 -13.74 1.90 39.00
CA ALA A 309 -13.20 1.33 37.77
C ALA A 309 -14.28 1.32 36.69
N ALA A 310 -13.87 1.60 35.45
CA ALA A 310 -14.72 1.40 34.29
C ALA A 310 -15.15 -0.06 34.17
N VAL A 311 -16.40 -0.28 33.76
CA VAL A 311 -16.95 -1.58 33.39
C VAL A 311 -17.51 -1.51 31.98
N VAL A 312 -17.59 -2.65 31.30
CA VAL A 312 -18.16 -2.70 29.96
C VAL A 312 -19.68 -2.57 30.01
N ARG A 313 -20.23 -1.63 29.25
CA ARG A 313 -21.68 -1.38 29.16
C ARG A 313 -22.40 -2.44 28.31
N ASN A 314 -21.78 -2.84 27.20
CA ASN A 314 -22.34 -3.73 26.18
C ASN A 314 -21.61 -5.07 26.16
N VAL A 315 -21.93 -5.91 27.14
CA VAL A 315 -21.30 -7.23 27.37
C VAL A 315 -21.42 -8.19 26.18
N ASP A 316 -22.46 -8.06 25.35
CA ASP A 316 -22.62 -8.89 24.14
C ASP A 316 -21.51 -8.63 23.11
N VAL A 317 -21.13 -7.36 22.92
CA VAL A 317 -20.03 -6.98 22.00
C VAL A 317 -18.68 -7.46 22.54
N LEU A 318 -18.48 -7.34 23.85
CA LEU A 318 -17.30 -7.92 24.52
C LEU A 318 -17.22 -9.43 24.31
N GLY A 319 -18.35 -10.15 24.41
CA GLY A 319 -18.44 -11.58 24.15
C GLY A 319 -17.98 -11.95 22.73
N ILE A 320 -18.46 -11.24 21.71
CA ILE A 320 -18.04 -11.43 20.31
C ILE A 320 -16.53 -11.23 20.15
N VAL A 321 -15.98 -10.14 20.70
CA VAL A 321 -14.55 -9.84 20.60
C VAL A 321 -13.72 -10.90 21.32
N ALA A 322 -14.14 -11.32 22.51
CA ALA A 322 -13.47 -12.34 23.31
C ALA A 322 -13.44 -13.69 22.59
N GLU A 323 -14.56 -14.10 21.99
CA GLU A 323 -14.66 -15.33 21.18
C GLU A 323 -13.68 -15.27 20.00
N PHE A 324 -13.66 -14.17 19.24
CA PHE A 324 -12.79 -14.04 18.08
C PHE A 324 -11.30 -13.95 18.43
N LEU A 325 -10.96 -13.41 19.60
CA LEU A 325 -9.58 -13.39 20.11
C LEU A 325 -9.21 -14.71 20.82
N GLY A 326 -10.16 -15.59 21.09
CA GLY A 326 -9.95 -16.85 21.79
C GLY A 326 -9.60 -16.66 23.27
N VAL A 327 -10.18 -15.65 23.92
CA VAL A 327 -9.93 -15.30 25.33
C VAL A 327 -11.23 -15.31 26.15
N GLN A 328 -11.11 -15.34 27.47
CA GLN A 328 -12.28 -15.23 28.35
C GLN A 328 -12.80 -13.77 28.37
N PRO A 329 -14.13 -13.54 28.26
CA PRO A 329 -14.70 -12.19 28.30
C PRO A 329 -14.30 -11.39 29.55
N SER A 330 -14.31 -12.03 30.72
CA SER A 330 -13.91 -11.40 31.98
C SER A 330 -12.43 -10.98 32.01
N ALA A 331 -11.55 -11.76 31.40
CA ALA A 331 -10.13 -11.43 31.28
C ALA A 331 -9.91 -10.25 30.32
N LEU A 332 -10.69 -10.21 29.22
CA LEU A 332 -10.66 -9.09 28.28
C LEU A 332 -11.17 -7.80 28.94
N GLU A 333 -12.31 -7.84 29.64
CA GLU A 333 -12.83 -6.70 30.40
C GLU A 333 -11.81 -6.18 31.41
N THR A 334 -11.18 -7.09 32.17
CA THR A 334 -10.12 -6.73 33.13
C THR A 334 -8.92 -6.08 32.42
N THR A 335 -8.54 -6.55 31.23
CA THR A 335 -7.43 -5.94 30.48
C THR A 335 -7.78 -4.53 29.98
N LEU A 336 -9.05 -4.28 29.66
CA LEU A 336 -9.51 -2.98 29.19
C LEU A 336 -9.67 -1.98 30.33
N ALA A 337 -10.17 -2.40 31.50
CA ALA A 337 -10.48 -1.53 32.63
C ALA A 337 -9.32 -1.29 33.61
N TYR A 338 -8.24 -2.08 33.53
CA TYR A 338 -7.14 -2.02 34.49
C TYR A 338 -5.80 -1.93 33.77
N LYS A 339 -4.82 -1.24 34.38
CA LYS A 339 -3.46 -1.11 33.84
C LYS A 339 -2.42 -1.35 34.92
N THR A 340 -1.55 -2.33 34.70
CA THR A 340 -0.42 -2.57 35.61
C THR A 340 0.72 -1.62 35.26
N LYS A 341 1.24 -0.89 36.25
CA LYS A 341 2.39 0.01 36.10
C LYS A 341 3.42 -0.24 37.19
N LEU A 342 4.69 -0.13 36.85
CA LEU A 342 5.78 -0.15 37.83
C LEU A 342 5.93 1.24 38.44
N VAL A 343 5.64 1.38 39.73
CA VAL A 343 5.80 2.62 40.50
C VAL A 343 6.86 2.37 41.57
N LYS A 344 7.98 3.09 41.51
CA LYS A 344 9.07 3.00 42.50
C LYS A 344 9.53 1.54 42.81
N ARG A 345 9.57 0.67 41.78
CA ARG A 345 9.91 -0.77 41.84
C ARG A 345 8.81 -1.71 42.34
N GLU A 346 7.59 -1.22 42.57
CA GLU A 346 6.42 -2.05 42.88
C GLU A 346 5.45 -2.09 41.70
N LEU A 347 4.83 -3.25 41.47
CA LEU A 347 3.77 -3.39 40.46
C LEU A 347 2.45 -2.94 41.08
N CYS A 348 1.90 -1.83 40.59
CA CYS A 348 0.62 -1.31 41.01
C CYS A 348 -0.42 -1.49 39.90
N THR A 349 -1.60 -1.97 40.26
CA THR A 349 -2.77 -1.99 39.38
C THR A 349 -3.48 -0.66 39.46
N VAL A 350 -3.58 0.03 38.34
CA VAL A 350 -4.33 1.27 38.18
C VAL A 350 -5.72 0.96 37.65
N PHE A 351 -6.74 1.37 38.38
CA PHE A 351 -8.13 1.37 37.93
C PHE A 351 -8.32 2.51 36.93
N LEU A 352 -8.88 2.22 35.75
CA LEU A 352 -9.11 3.23 34.73
C LEU A 352 -10.54 3.75 34.81
N ASP A 353 -10.69 5.03 34.51
CA ASP A 353 -11.99 5.62 34.20
C ASP A 353 -12.44 5.24 32.78
N THR A 354 -13.60 5.73 32.36
CA THR A 354 -14.18 5.40 31.05
C THR A 354 -13.30 5.84 29.88
N ASP A 355 -12.58 6.95 30.04
CA ASP A 355 -11.69 7.50 29.02
C ASP A 355 -10.40 6.67 28.94
N GLY A 356 -9.77 6.36 30.07
CA GLY A 356 -8.60 5.49 30.13
C GLY A 356 -8.88 4.08 29.61
N ALA A 357 -10.07 3.52 29.88
CA ALA A 357 -10.49 2.23 29.32
C ALA A 357 -10.71 2.32 27.79
N SER A 358 -11.24 3.44 27.30
CA SER A 358 -11.38 3.71 25.87
C SER A 358 -10.02 3.83 25.17
N ASP A 359 -9.04 4.49 25.79
CA ASP A 359 -7.67 4.58 25.29
C ASP A 359 -7.00 3.20 25.25
N ASN A 360 -7.18 2.37 26.28
CA ASN A 360 -6.68 1.01 26.32
C ASN A 360 -7.29 0.13 25.21
N ARG A 361 -8.61 0.24 24.97
CA ARG A 361 -9.30 -0.43 23.85
C ARG A 361 -8.72 -0.02 22.50
N ASP A 362 -8.51 1.28 22.30
CA ASP A 362 -7.95 1.83 21.07
C ASP A 362 -6.50 1.37 20.87
N ASP A 363 -5.70 1.34 21.93
CA ASP A 363 -4.32 0.83 21.88
C ASP A 363 -4.25 -0.67 21.60
N LEU A 364 -5.17 -1.47 22.14
CA LEU A 364 -5.29 -2.88 21.80
C LEU A 364 -5.62 -3.05 20.30
N ALA A 365 -6.59 -2.29 19.78
CA ALA A 365 -6.95 -2.31 18.36
C ALA A 365 -5.76 -1.96 17.45
N LYS A 366 -5.02 -0.88 17.76
CA LYS A 366 -3.80 -0.48 17.04
C LYS A 366 -2.74 -1.58 17.07
N THR A 367 -2.58 -2.23 18.21
CA THR A 367 -1.57 -3.28 18.42
C THR A 367 -1.91 -4.53 17.62
N LEU A 368 -3.15 -5.03 17.73
CA LEU A 368 -3.63 -6.18 16.97
C LEU A 368 -3.47 -5.96 15.46
N TYR A 369 -3.83 -4.78 14.96
CA TYR A 369 -3.68 -4.45 13.56
C TYR A 369 -2.21 -4.40 13.11
N SER A 370 -1.35 -3.78 13.92
CA SER A 370 0.09 -3.68 13.61
C SER A 370 0.75 -5.06 13.58
N LEU A 371 0.39 -5.94 14.53
CA LEU A 371 0.86 -7.34 14.55
C LEU A 371 0.35 -8.13 13.34
N LEU A 372 -0.92 -7.95 12.95
CA LEU A 372 -1.47 -8.58 11.75
C LEU A 372 -0.72 -8.13 10.49
N PHE A 373 -0.46 -6.83 10.36
CA PHE A 373 0.27 -6.29 9.21
C PHE A 373 1.69 -6.84 9.12
N ALA A 374 2.42 -6.82 10.23
CA ALA A 374 3.76 -7.39 10.32
C ALA A 374 3.76 -8.90 10.02
N TRP A 375 2.79 -9.64 10.59
CA TRP A 375 2.64 -11.07 10.34
C TRP A 375 2.36 -11.38 8.87
N LEU A 376 1.52 -10.60 8.20
CA LEU A 376 1.25 -10.76 6.76
C LEU A 376 2.53 -10.57 5.94
N ASN A 377 3.29 -9.51 6.23
CA ASN A 377 4.54 -9.23 5.52
C ASN A 377 5.58 -10.34 5.75
N GLU A 378 5.73 -10.78 7.00
CA GLU A 378 6.64 -11.87 7.37
C GLU A 378 6.21 -13.21 6.74
N HIS A 379 4.93 -13.54 6.72
CA HIS A 379 4.43 -14.76 6.09
C HIS A 379 4.69 -14.76 4.58
N ILE A 380 4.55 -13.60 3.91
CA ILE A 380 4.89 -13.44 2.50
C ILE A 380 6.39 -13.64 2.28
N ASN A 381 7.23 -13.03 3.13
CA ASN A 381 8.69 -13.19 3.05
C ASN A 381 9.11 -14.66 3.23
N GLN A 382 8.56 -15.37 4.22
CA GLN A 382 8.86 -16.81 4.42
C GLN A 382 8.52 -17.68 3.20
N ARG A 383 7.56 -17.25 2.38
CA ARG A 383 7.15 -17.98 1.16
C ARG A 383 7.96 -17.61 -0.07
N LEU A 384 8.35 -16.34 -0.19
CA LEU A 384 8.86 -15.79 -1.44
C LEU A 384 10.32 -15.33 -1.37
N CYS A 385 10.88 -15.08 -0.19
CA CYS A 385 12.29 -14.71 -0.01
C CYS A 385 13.19 -15.93 -0.26
N ARG A 386 14.40 -15.65 -0.75
CA ARG A 386 15.52 -16.60 -0.88
C ARG A 386 16.70 -15.99 -0.15
N ASP A 387 16.99 -16.55 1.01
CA ASP A 387 18.16 -16.20 1.82
C ASP A 387 19.44 -16.89 1.30
#